data_AF-G7LVD0-F1
#
_entry.id   AF-G7LVD0-F1
#
_cell.length_a   1.000
_cell.length_b   1.000
_cell.length_c   1.000
_cell.angle_alpha   90.00
_cell.angle_beta   90.00
_cell.angle_gamma   90.00
#
_symmetry.space_group_name_H-M   'P 1'
#
loop_
_entity.id
_entity.type
_entity.pdbx_description
1 polymer ?
#
loop_
_entity_poly.entity_id
_entity_poly.type
_entity_poly.pdbx_seq_one_letter_code
_entity_poly.pdbx_strand_id
1 'polypeptide(L)'
;MIVCKFGIGQQIRHKLLGYPGVVIDIDPEYSLEAPAWEELDAQDRLRTAPWYHVVMEDGAGRPIHTYLAEAQLIKEESYRGDHPSLDELAKAIQNRAPQLRH
;
A
#
# COMPACT_ATOMS: atom_id res chain seq x y z
N MET A 1 16.98 8.98 -6.80
CA MET A 1 16.56 7.87 -5.92
C MET A 1 15.19 8.21 -5.40
N ILE A 2 14.17 7.42 -5.74
CA ILE A 2 12.83 7.59 -5.20
C ILE A 2 12.84 7.04 -3.77
N VAL A 3 12.30 7.80 -2.82
CA VAL A 3 12.24 7.41 -1.41
C VAL A 3 10.82 6.95 -1.12
N CYS A 4 10.65 5.67 -0.81
CA CYS A 4 9.36 5.11 -0.38
C CYS A 4 9.25 5.17 1.14
N LYS A 5 8.12 5.66 1.65
CA LYS A 5 7.82 5.66 3.10
C LYS A 5 7.43 4.29 3.64
N PHE A 6 6.90 3.41 2.78
CA PHE A 6 6.43 2.08 3.16
C PHE A 6 7.11 1.02 2.30
N GLY A 7 7.36 -0.16 2.87
CA GLY A 7 7.99 -1.28 2.17
C GLY A 7 7.02 -2.40 1.82
N ILE A 8 7.38 -3.24 0.85
CA ILE A 8 6.64 -4.47 0.52
C ILE A 8 6.59 -5.40 1.74
N GLY A 9 5.41 -5.93 2.04
CA GLY A 9 5.13 -6.75 3.23
C GLY A 9 4.91 -5.94 4.51
N GLN A 10 4.91 -4.61 4.44
CA GLN A 10 4.60 -3.75 5.58
C GLN A 10 3.08 -3.62 5.76
N GLN A 11 2.62 -3.73 7.01
CA GLN A 11 1.26 -3.39 7.39
C GLN A 11 1.07 -1.88 7.51
N ILE A 12 -0.03 -1.39 6.95
CA ILE A 12 -0.40 0.03 6.88
C ILE A 12 -1.89 0.18 7.18
N ARG A 13 -2.36 1.42 7.35
CA ARG A 13 -3.78 1.76 7.28
C ARG A 13 -4.05 2.79 6.20
N HIS A 14 -5.25 2.74 5.64
CA HIS A 14 -5.80 3.84 4.88
C HIS A 14 -6.02 5.04 5.80
N LYS A 15 -5.34 6.15 5.56
CA LYS A 15 -5.31 7.35 6.41
C LYS A 15 -6.69 7.90 6.76
N LEU A 16 -7.60 7.95 5.78
CA LEU A 16 -8.95 8.50 5.97
C LEU A 16 -9.95 7.47 6.51
N LEU A 17 -10.05 6.31 5.86
CA LEU A 17 -11.05 5.28 6.18
C LEU A 17 -10.67 4.39 7.38
N GLY A 18 -9.39 4.37 7.76
CA GLY A 18 -8.89 3.57 8.87
C GLY A 18 -8.75 2.08 8.56
N TYR A 19 -9.09 1.59 7.36
CA TYR A 19 -8.97 0.17 7.04
C TYR A 19 -7.51 -0.31 7.03
N PRO A 20 -7.20 -1.45 7.67
CA PRO A 20 -5.87 -2.03 7.70
C PRO A 20 -5.56 -2.74 6.38
N GLY A 21 -4.28 -2.84 6.05
CA GLY A 21 -3.83 -3.55 4.86
C GLY A 21 -2.33 -3.85 4.86
N VAL A 22 -1.91 -4.58 3.82
CA VAL A 22 -0.51 -4.95 3.60
C VAL A 22 -0.08 -4.48 2.22
N VAL A 23 1.05 -3.79 2.15
CA VAL A 23 1.70 -3.42 0.89
C VAL A 23 2.21 -4.68 0.21
N ILE A 24 1.80 -4.94 -1.04
CA ILE A 24 2.21 -6.11 -1.82
C ILE A 24 3.14 -5.76 -2.98
N ASP A 25 3.06 -4.52 -3.48
CA ASP A 25 3.91 -3.99 -4.56
C ASP A 25 3.94 -2.46 -4.52
N ILE A 26 4.90 -1.85 -5.22
CA ILE A 26 5.12 -0.40 -5.26
C ILE A 26 5.48 0.04 -6.68
N ASP A 27 4.69 0.96 -7.24
CA ASP A 27 5.05 1.70 -8.43
C ASP A 27 5.79 3.00 -8.07
N PRO A 28 6.82 3.40 -8.83
CA PRO A 28 7.53 4.65 -8.59
C PRO A 28 6.65 5.90 -8.79
N GLU A 29 5.62 5.79 -9.61
CA GLU A 29 4.65 6.81 -10.00
C GLU A 29 3.32 6.17 -10.39
N TYR A 30 2.26 6.96 -10.57
CA TYR A 30 0.94 6.46 -10.99
C TYR A 30 1.01 5.75 -12.35
N SER A 31 0.55 4.50 -12.41
CA SER A 31 0.71 3.62 -13.58
C SER A 31 -0.60 3.26 -14.31
N LEU A 32 -1.76 3.69 -13.80
CA LEU A 32 -3.05 3.50 -14.48
C LEU A 32 -3.27 4.57 -15.57
N GLU A 33 -4.31 4.38 -16.38
CA GLU A 33 -4.64 5.33 -17.46
C GLU A 33 -4.78 6.76 -16.94
N ALA A 34 -3.97 7.66 -17.49
CA ALA A 34 -4.05 9.08 -17.16
C ALA A 34 -5.36 9.66 -17.71
N PRO A 35 -6.15 10.40 -16.91
CA PRO A 35 -7.28 11.15 -17.43
C PRO A 35 -6.80 12.24 -18.40
N ALA A 36 -7.73 12.73 -19.22
CA ALA A 36 -7.46 13.76 -20.21
C ALA A 36 -6.75 14.97 -19.55
N TRP A 37 -5.84 15.56 -20.31
CA TRP A 37 -4.94 16.65 -19.91
C TRP A 37 -5.64 17.86 -19.26
N GLU A 38 -6.95 18.01 -19.44
CA GLU A 38 -7.80 19.09 -18.92
C GLU A 38 -8.02 19.04 -17.39
N GLU A 39 -7.62 17.97 -16.69
CA GLU A 39 -7.91 17.76 -15.25
C GLU A 39 -6.70 17.97 -14.31
N LEU A 40 -5.57 18.49 -14.81
CA LEU A 40 -4.24 18.18 -14.27
C LEU A 40 -3.64 19.05 -13.15
N ASP A 41 -4.30 20.08 -12.62
CA ASP A 41 -3.56 21.07 -11.80
C ASP A 41 -3.29 20.67 -10.34
N ALA A 42 -4.00 19.66 -9.79
CA ALA A 42 -3.81 19.19 -8.41
C ALA A 42 -3.32 17.73 -8.29
N GLN A 43 -3.50 16.91 -9.33
CA GLN A 43 -3.17 15.49 -9.27
C GLN A 43 -1.71 15.17 -9.61
N ASP A 44 -1.00 16.08 -10.28
CA ASP A 44 0.33 15.81 -10.82
C ASP A 44 1.39 15.50 -9.74
N ARG A 45 1.32 16.19 -8.60
CA ARG A 45 2.21 15.93 -7.46
C ARG A 45 1.97 14.57 -6.81
N LEU A 46 0.73 14.06 -6.83
CA LEU A 46 0.44 12.72 -6.33
C LEU A 46 0.88 11.66 -7.33
N ARG A 47 0.79 11.93 -8.63
CA ARG A 47 1.19 10.98 -9.68
C ARG A 47 2.69 10.76 -9.71
N THR A 48 3.49 11.78 -9.43
CA THR A 48 4.97 11.71 -9.40
C THR A 48 5.55 11.12 -8.10
N ALA A 49 4.70 10.79 -7.12
CA ALA A 49 5.10 10.11 -5.89
C ALA A 49 4.80 8.60 -5.99
N PRO A 50 5.40 7.74 -5.14
CA PRO A 50 5.13 6.31 -5.18
C PRO A 50 3.64 5.97 -4.95
N TRP A 51 3.16 5.02 -5.74
CA TRP A 51 1.84 4.40 -5.59
C TRP A 51 1.99 2.95 -5.13
N TYR A 52 1.05 2.50 -4.33
CA TYR A 52 1.15 1.25 -3.60
C TYR A 52 0.00 0.34 -3.97
N HIS A 53 0.34 -0.90 -4.29
CA HIS A 53 -0.62 -2.00 -4.34
C HIS A 53 -0.79 -2.54 -2.92
N VAL A 54 -2.01 -2.44 -2.40
CA VAL A 54 -2.32 -2.81 -1.02
C VAL A 54 -3.49 -3.78 -1.01
N VAL A 55 -3.34 -4.90 -0.29
CA VAL A 55 -4.49 -5.73 0.09
C VAL A 55 -4.99 -5.23 1.44
N MET A 56 -6.21 -4.67 1.45
CA MET A 56 -6.88 -4.18 2.65
C MET A 56 -7.98 -5.12 3.11
N GLU A 57 -8.32 -5.09 4.41
CA GLU A 57 -9.57 -5.68 4.91
C GLU A 57 -10.67 -4.61 4.93
N ASP A 58 -11.82 -4.93 4.34
CA ASP A 58 -13.02 -4.09 4.46
C ASP A 58 -13.70 -4.22 5.84
N GLY A 59 -14.81 -3.51 6.05
CA GLY A 59 -15.58 -3.58 7.30
C GLY A 59 -16.15 -4.97 7.64
N ALA A 60 -16.13 -5.91 6.69
CA ALA A 60 -16.51 -7.31 6.90
C ALA A 60 -15.30 -8.26 7.02
N GLY A 61 -14.07 -7.72 7.07
CA GLY A 61 -12.83 -8.49 7.14
C GLY A 61 -12.45 -9.18 5.82
N ARG A 62 -13.02 -8.76 4.68
CA ARG A 62 -12.72 -9.37 3.38
C ARG A 62 -11.52 -8.69 2.74
N PRO A 63 -10.59 -9.46 2.15
CA PRO A 63 -9.44 -8.89 1.45
C PRO A 63 -9.87 -8.22 0.15
N ILE A 64 -9.45 -6.98 -0.07
CA ILE A 64 -9.68 -6.20 -1.28
C ILE A 64 -8.34 -5.63 -1.75
N HIS A 65 -8.02 -5.85 -3.03
CA HIS A 65 -6.86 -5.22 -3.65
C HIS A 65 -7.18 -3.78 -4.05
N THR A 66 -6.29 -2.86 -3.65
CA THR A 66 -6.46 -1.42 -3.82
C THR A 66 -5.17 -0.78 -4.30
N TYR A 67 -5.31 0.34 -5.01
CA TYR A 67 -4.20 1.12 -5.55
C TYR A 67 -4.25 2.52 -4.95
N LEU A 68 -3.26 2.87 -4.13
CA LEU A 68 -3.29 4.04 -3.26
C LEU A 68 -2.01 4.87 -3.38
N ALA A 69 -2.15 6.19 -3.38
CA ALA A 69 -1.01 7.10 -3.30
C ALA A 69 -0.37 7.04 -1.91
N GLU A 70 0.94 7.30 -1.81
CA GLU A 70 1.65 7.32 -0.52
C GLU A 70 0.98 8.22 0.55
N ALA A 71 0.40 9.35 0.12
CA ALA A 71 -0.26 10.30 1.01
C ALA A 71 -1.54 9.75 1.68
N GLN A 72 -2.11 8.68 1.12
CA GLN A 72 -3.30 8.00 1.65
C GLN A 72 -2.95 6.90 2.65
N LEU A 73 -1.67 6.65 2.91
CA LEU A 73 -1.21 5.59 3.80
C LEU A 73 -0.64 6.16 5.10
N ILE A 74 -0.84 5.42 6.18
CA ILE A 74 -0.16 5.60 7.46
C ILE A 74 0.33 4.24 7.97
N LYS A 75 1.28 4.24 8.90
CA LYS A 75 1.76 3.02 9.53
C LYS A 75 0.63 2.36 10.34
N GLU A 76 0.51 1.04 10.27
CA GLU A 76 -0.35 0.28 11.19
C GLU A 76 0.29 0.24 12.59
N GLU A 77 -0.50 0.57 13.61
CA GLU A 77 -0.08 0.58 15.02
C GLU A 77 -0.77 -0.49 15.87
N SER A 78 -1.78 -1.19 15.31
CA SER A 78 -2.46 -2.31 15.97
C SER A 78 -1.52 -3.45 16.33
N TYR A 79 -1.96 -4.26 17.30
CA TYR A 79 -1.22 -5.43 17.75
C TYR A 79 -1.41 -6.59 16.77
N ARG A 80 -0.39 -7.46 16.69
CA ARG A 80 -0.47 -8.72 15.97
C ARG A 80 -1.62 -9.56 16.54
N GLY A 81 -2.50 -10.04 15.66
CA GLY A 81 -3.69 -10.82 16.00
C GLY A 81 -5.01 -10.11 15.77
N ASP A 82 -5.04 -8.78 15.62
CA ASP A 82 -6.26 -8.03 15.32
C ASP A 82 -6.79 -8.36 13.91
N HIS A 83 -5.87 -8.66 12.98
CA HIS A 83 -6.14 -8.95 11.58
C HIS A 83 -5.35 -10.19 11.14
N PRO A 84 -5.76 -11.41 11.54
CA PRO A 84 -4.96 -12.62 11.34
C PRO A 84 -4.68 -12.91 9.85
N SER A 85 -5.61 -12.58 8.96
CA SER A 85 -5.42 -12.77 7.52
C SER A 85 -4.33 -11.85 6.95
N LEU A 86 -4.27 -10.60 7.42
CA LEU A 86 -3.23 -9.65 7.06
C LEU A 86 -1.88 -9.99 7.68
N ASP A 87 -1.86 -10.51 8.91
CA ASP A 87 -0.63 -11.00 9.56
C ASP A 87 -0.01 -12.15 8.76
N GLU A 88 -0.84 -13.11 8.32
CA GLU A 88 -0.41 -14.22 7.48
C GLU A 88 0.11 -13.73 6.12
N LEU A 89 -0.59 -12.80 5.48
CA LEU A 89 -0.18 -12.21 4.21
C LEU A 89 1.16 -11.47 4.32
N ALA A 90 1.32 -10.61 5.32
CA ALA A 90 2.56 -9.88 5.56
C ALA A 90 3.74 -10.83 5.75
N LYS A 91 3.56 -11.88 6.57
CA LYS A 91 4.57 -12.92 6.78
C LYS A 91 4.89 -13.67 5.49
N ALA A 92 3.88 -14.02 4.69
CA ALA A 92 4.07 -14.73 3.42
C ALA A 92 4.89 -13.90 2.43
N ILE A 93 4.64 -12.59 2.35
CA ILE A 93 5.38 -11.67 1.48
C ILE A 93 6.82 -11.48 1.96
N GLN A 94 7.02 -11.28 3.26
CA GLN A 94 8.36 -11.15 3.85
C GLN A 94 9.21 -12.39 3.62
N ASN A 95 8.60 -13.58 3.61
CA ASN A 95 9.29 -14.83 3.31
C ASN A 95 9.62 -15.01 1.81
N ARG A 96 8.88 -14.33 0.93
CA ARG A 96 9.08 -14.37 -0.53
C ARG A 96 10.06 -13.31 -1.02
N ALA A 97 10.19 -12.18 -0.31
CA ALA A 97 11.28 -11.25 -0.56
C ALA A 97 12.60 -12.03 -0.48
N PRO A 98 13.49 -11.93 -1.49
CA PRO A 98 14.72 -12.69 -1.48
C PRO A 98 15.45 -12.37 -0.18
N GLN A 99 15.57 -13.36 0.70
CA GLN A 99 16.53 -13.29 1.79
C GLN A 99 17.87 -13.05 1.09
N LEU A 100 18.42 -11.84 1.22
CA LEU A 100 19.76 -11.53 0.74
C LEU A 100 20.66 -12.58 1.37
N ARG A 101 21.04 -13.59 0.58
CA ARG A 101 22.01 -14.60 0.99
C ARG A 101 23.31 -13.85 1.11
N HIS A 102 23.74 -13.65 2.36
CA HIS A 102 25.07 -13.18 2.71
C HIS A 102 26.15 -14.06 2.08
#